data_AF-A0AAN8J8P0-F1
#
_entry.id   AF-A0AAN8J8P0-F1
#
_cell.length_a   1.000
_cell.length_b   1.000
_cell.length_c   1.000
_cell.angle_alpha   90.00
_cell.angle_beta   90.00
_cell.angle_gamma   90.00
#
_symmetry.space_group_name_H-M   'P 1'
#
loop_
_entity.id
_entity.type
_entity.pdbx_description
1 polymer ?
#
loop_
_entity_poly.entity_id
_entity_poly.type
_entity_poly.pdbx_seq_one_letter_code
_entity_poly.pdbx_strand_id
1 'polypeptide(L)'
;MNRRALIIIVSMANILVIPALFLKVPLGSSYIHFTKVLNETSWVFFVKSCRNAKIGLFQNDSQSSVVYEVVLGAGPNAYSVLRSNININQLKSKQGPVLDCDKFLPFWIDWGNSGVAIGQGTFVGMNQMMVYSNPVQKIPVYLAIATYANTASGLWMLQSSCAKNGIK
;
A
#
# COMPACT_ATOMS: atom_id res chain seq x y z
N MET A 1 58.57 -7.41 -20.27
CA MET A 1 57.21 -7.89 -20.62
C MET A 1 56.20 -7.10 -19.80
N ASN A 2 55.37 -6.30 -20.47
CA ASN A 2 54.46 -5.32 -19.91
C ASN A 2 53.10 -6.00 -19.68
N ARG A 3 52.61 -6.11 -18.43
CA ARG A 3 51.21 -6.50 -18.15
C ARG A 3 50.49 -5.31 -17.53
N ARG A 4 49.72 -4.60 -18.37
CA ARG A 4 48.71 -3.64 -17.93
C ARG A 4 47.59 -4.42 -17.23
N ALA A 5 47.39 -4.19 -15.94
CA ALA A 5 46.21 -4.66 -15.23
C ALA A 5 45.12 -3.58 -15.30
N LEU A 6 43.97 -4.01 -15.81
CA LEU A 6 42.76 -3.25 -16.06
C LEU A 6 42.14 -2.79 -14.72
N ILE A 7 42.02 -1.48 -14.50
CA ILE A 7 41.24 -0.91 -13.41
C ILE A 7 39.77 -1.06 -13.79
N ILE A 8 39.07 -2.02 -13.18
CA ILE A 8 37.61 -2.09 -13.26
C ILE A 8 37.07 -1.07 -12.25
N ILE A 9 36.65 0.09 -12.74
CA ILE A 9 35.83 1.02 -11.96
C ILE A 9 34.44 0.38 -11.88
N VAL A 10 34.19 -0.41 -10.83
CA VAL A 10 32.83 -0.80 -10.48
C VAL A 10 32.16 0.45 -9.91
N SER A 11 31.33 1.10 -10.72
CA SER A 11 30.44 2.16 -10.28
C SER A 11 29.62 1.65 -9.09
N MET A 12 29.87 2.21 -7.91
CA MET A 12 29.01 2.02 -6.76
C MET A 12 27.68 2.70 -7.07
N ALA A 13 26.76 1.96 -7.69
CA ALA A 13 25.36 2.27 -7.54
C ALA A 13 25.08 2.20 -6.04
N ASN A 14 24.86 3.35 -5.40
CA ASN A 14 24.31 3.43 -4.05
C ASN A 14 22.95 2.72 -4.09
N ILE A 15 22.93 1.42 -3.83
CA ILE A 15 21.70 0.67 -3.64
C ILE A 15 21.12 1.22 -2.35
N LEU A 16 20.16 2.12 -2.48
CA LEU A 16 19.35 2.57 -1.36
C LEU A 16 18.56 1.34 -0.89
N VAL A 17 19.06 0.68 0.14
CA VAL A 17 18.32 -0.37 0.85
C VAL A 17 17.23 0.36 1.63
N ILE A 18 16.03 0.42 1.06
CA ILE A 18 14.85 0.94 1.75
C ILE A 18 14.51 -0.10 2.83
N PRO A 19 14.62 0.23 4.14
CA PRO A 19 14.25 -0.72 5.18
C PRO A 19 12.77 -1.07 5.04
N ALA A 20 12.49 -2.35 4.84
CA ALA A 20 11.13 -2.88 4.83
C ALA A 20 10.75 -3.29 6.25
N LEU A 21 9.60 -2.82 6.73
CA LEU A 21 9.05 -3.27 8.01
C LEU A 21 8.14 -4.47 7.77
N PHE A 22 8.44 -5.59 8.44
CA PHE A 22 7.65 -6.81 8.39
C PHE A 22 6.66 -6.85 9.55
N LEU A 23 5.37 -6.94 9.22
CA LEU A 23 4.30 -6.97 10.21
C LEU A 23 3.43 -8.20 10.00
N LYS A 24 3.12 -8.89 11.10
CA LYS A 24 2.07 -9.91 11.15
C LYS A 24 0.82 -9.28 11.71
N VAL A 25 -0.28 -9.30 10.95
CA VAL A 25 -1.60 -8.90 11.42
C VAL A 25 -2.35 -10.17 11.84
N PRO A 26 -2.61 -10.38 13.15
CA PRO A 26 -3.35 -11.54 13.64
C PRO A 26 -4.81 -11.56 13.18
N LEU A 27 -5.43 -12.73 13.25
CA LEU A 27 -6.88 -12.88 13.08
C LEU A 27 -7.63 -11.97 14.06
N GLY A 28 -8.68 -11.29 13.59
CA GLY A 28 -9.54 -10.47 14.46
C GLY A 28 -8.99 -9.09 14.80
N SER A 29 -7.77 -8.75 14.39
CA SER A 29 -7.22 -7.42 14.60
C SER A 29 -7.93 -6.40 13.73
N SER A 30 -8.35 -5.29 14.33
CA SER A 30 -8.70 -4.09 13.57
C SER A 30 -7.43 -3.37 13.08
N TYR A 31 -7.51 -2.09 12.76
CA TYR A 31 -6.35 -1.30 12.34
C TYR A 31 -5.26 -1.26 13.39
N ILE A 32 -4.06 -1.68 13.00
CA ILE A 32 -2.83 -1.65 13.79
C ILE A 32 -1.76 -0.85 13.05
N HIS A 33 -0.72 -0.47 13.78
CA HIS A 33 0.48 0.18 13.23
C HIS A 33 0.18 1.48 12.47
N PHE A 34 -0.39 2.45 13.17
CA PHE A 34 -0.60 3.80 12.63
C PHE A 34 0.75 4.48 12.39
N THR A 35 1.11 4.64 11.13
CA THR A 35 2.35 5.32 10.71
C THR A 35 2.03 6.71 10.20
N LYS A 36 2.80 7.71 10.64
CA LYS A 36 2.67 9.08 10.14
C LYS A 36 3.14 9.18 8.69
N VAL A 37 2.35 9.83 7.83
CA VAL A 37 2.58 9.97 6.38
C VAL A 37 2.56 11.43 5.91
N LEU A 38 2.83 12.39 6.80
CA LEU A 38 2.69 13.84 6.56
C LEU A 38 3.44 14.38 5.32
N ASN A 39 4.53 13.73 4.91
CA ASN A 39 5.36 14.13 3.77
C ASN A 39 5.25 13.17 2.58
N GLU A 40 4.28 12.25 2.62
CA GLU A 40 4.06 11.26 1.58
C GLU A 40 2.69 11.49 0.93
N THR A 41 2.60 11.19 -0.37
CA THR A 41 1.31 11.14 -1.07
C THR A 41 1.01 9.74 -1.58
N SER A 42 1.90 8.79 -1.35
CA SER A 42 1.78 7.43 -1.84
C SER A 42 2.62 6.47 -1.05
N TRP A 43 2.20 5.21 -0.99
CA TRP A 43 2.94 4.15 -0.30
C TRP A 43 2.86 2.85 -1.09
N VAL A 44 4.00 2.18 -1.27
CA VAL A 44 4.11 0.81 -1.75
C VAL A 44 4.11 -0.18 -0.59
N PHE A 45 3.36 -1.26 -0.72
CA PHE A 45 3.35 -2.32 0.28
C PHE A 45 3.19 -3.67 -0.38
N PHE A 46 3.60 -4.70 0.34
CA PHE A 46 3.42 -6.07 -0.07
C PHE A 46 2.54 -6.75 0.96
N VAL A 47 1.61 -7.56 0.48
CA VAL A 47 0.77 -8.36 1.37
C VAL A 47 0.69 -9.79 0.87
N LYS A 48 0.84 -10.73 1.81
CA LYS A 48 0.50 -12.13 1.64
C LYS A 48 -0.70 -12.44 2.52
N SER A 49 -1.85 -12.72 1.91
CA SER A 49 -3.09 -13.00 2.60
C SER A 49 -4.09 -13.66 1.65
N CYS A 50 -4.95 -14.53 2.16
CA CYS A 50 -5.96 -15.17 1.31
C CYS A 50 -7.12 -14.22 0.94
N ARG A 51 -7.40 -13.19 1.74
CA ARG A 51 -8.54 -12.27 1.57
C ARG A 51 -8.46 -11.10 2.55
N ASN A 52 -9.26 -10.07 2.29
CA ASN A 52 -9.57 -9.01 3.25
C ASN A 52 -8.35 -8.23 3.78
N ALA A 53 -7.33 -8.01 2.98
CA ALA A 53 -6.24 -7.11 3.34
C ALA A 53 -6.74 -5.67 3.31
N LYS A 54 -6.63 -4.94 4.43
CA LYS A 54 -7.13 -3.58 4.55
C LYS A 54 -6.00 -2.58 4.75
N ILE A 55 -6.12 -1.46 4.07
CA ILE A 55 -5.28 -0.28 4.29
C ILE A 55 -6.18 0.93 4.43
N GLY A 56 -5.92 1.71 5.47
CA GLY A 56 -6.72 2.88 5.82
C GLY A 56 -5.85 4.13 5.88
N LEU A 57 -6.42 5.24 5.45
CA LEU A 57 -5.85 6.58 5.56
C LEU A 57 -6.66 7.35 6.59
N PHE A 58 -5.99 7.98 7.55
CA PHE A 58 -6.62 8.53 8.76
C PHE A 58 -6.11 9.94 9.08
N GLN A 59 -6.92 10.77 9.74
CA GLN A 59 -6.49 12.09 10.23
C GLN A 59 -5.79 12.03 11.60
N ASN A 60 -6.06 10.99 12.39
CA ASN A 60 -5.38 10.70 13.65
C ASN A 60 -5.15 9.19 13.79
N ASP A 61 -4.53 8.76 14.88
CA ASP A 61 -4.23 7.36 15.19
C ASP A 61 -5.45 6.60 15.75
N SER A 62 -6.66 6.93 15.27
CA SER A 62 -7.91 6.27 15.62
C SER A 62 -8.73 5.93 14.39
N GLN A 63 -9.41 4.77 14.46
CA GLN A 63 -10.31 4.28 13.42
C GLN A 63 -11.46 5.23 13.10
N SER A 64 -11.90 6.01 14.09
CA SER A 64 -12.97 7.00 13.90
C SER A 64 -12.59 8.16 12.98
N SER A 65 -11.30 8.32 12.66
CA SER A 65 -10.78 9.39 11.80
C SER A 65 -10.46 8.95 10.37
N VAL A 66 -10.94 7.78 9.97
CA VAL A 66 -10.73 7.26 8.61
C VAL A 66 -11.22 8.29 7.57
N VAL A 67 -10.40 8.49 6.56
CA VAL A 67 -10.68 9.29 5.36
C VAL A 67 -10.99 8.38 4.20
N TYR A 68 -10.17 7.33 4.02
CA TYR A 68 -10.39 6.29 3.03
C TYR A 68 -10.02 4.92 3.58
N GLU A 69 -10.77 3.91 3.17
CA GLU A 69 -10.47 2.49 3.39
C GLU A 69 -10.38 1.81 2.02
N VAL A 70 -9.30 1.05 1.81
CA VAL A 70 -9.22 0.06 0.73
C VAL A 70 -9.27 -1.32 1.36
N VAL A 71 -10.14 -2.18 0.83
CA VAL A 71 -10.19 -3.61 1.15
C VAL A 71 -9.86 -4.38 -0.12
N LEU A 72 -8.72 -5.07 -0.10
CA LEU A 72 -8.30 -5.99 -1.15
C LEU A 72 -8.82 -7.39 -0.85
N GLY A 73 -9.36 -8.05 -1.87
CA GLY A 73 -9.81 -9.44 -1.79
C GLY A 73 -10.96 -9.69 -0.82
N ALA A 74 -11.96 -8.82 -0.79
CA ALA A 74 -13.25 -9.06 -0.17
C ALA A 74 -14.03 -10.18 -0.88
N GLY A 75 -15.06 -10.73 -0.20
CA GLY A 75 -15.90 -11.79 -0.76
C GLY A 75 -15.08 -13.03 -1.14
N PRO A 76 -14.56 -13.78 -0.17
CA PRO A 76 -13.42 -14.71 -0.37
C PRO A 76 -12.45 -14.40 -1.52
N ASN A 77 -11.90 -13.19 -1.58
CA ASN A 77 -11.04 -12.73 -2.69
C ASN A 77 -11.72 -12.67 -4.06
N ALA A 78 -13.03 -12.44 -4.12
CA ALA A 78 -13.77 -12.27 -5.37
C ALA A 78 -13.79 -10.82 -5.86
N TYR A 79 -13.59 -9.84 -4.97
CA TYR A 79 -13.59 -8.43 -5.35
C TYR A 79 -12.77 -7.58 -4.38
N SER A 80 -12.52 -6.32 -4.74
CA SER A 80 -11.89 -5.31 -3.88
C SER A 80 -12.71 -4.03 -3.90
N VAL A 81 -12.60 -3.23 -2.86
CA VAL A 81 -13.39 -1.99 -2.70
C VAL A 81 -12.54 -0.86 -2.15
N LEU A 82 -12.88 0.34 -2.59
CA LEU A 82 -12.40 1.62 -2.05
C LEU A 82 -13.60 2.37 -1.49
N ARG A 83 -13.48 2.92 -0.29
CA ARG A 83 -14.56 3.52 0.50
C ARG A 83 -14.12 4.80 1.19
N SER A 84 -15.05 5.71 1.49
CA SER A 84 -14.78 6.94 2.27
C SER A 84 -14.94 6.78 3.79
N ASN A 85 -15.30 5.59 4.25
CA ASN A 85 -15.38 5.25 5.67
C ASN A 85 -15.22 3.73 5.85
N ILE A 86 -14.94 3.28 7.07
CA ILE A 86 -14.84 1.86 7.40
C ILE A 86 -16.19 1.20 7.19
N ASN A 87 -16.20 0.11 6.43
CA ASN A 87 -17.35 -0.76 6.18
C ASN A 87 -18.57 -0.14 5.46
N ILE A 88 -18.59 1.16 5.16
CA ILE A 88 -19.72 1.85 4.49
C ILE A 88 -19.22 2.76 3.36
N ASN A 89 -20.15 3.31 2.57
CA ASN A 89 -19.88 4.30 1.51
C ASN A 89 -18.83 3.85 0.48
N GLN A 90 -19.17 2.80 -0.29
CA GLN A 90 -18.34 2.34 -1.40
C GLN A 90 -18.26 3.39 -2.50
N LEU A 91 -17.03 3.77 -2.85
CA LEU A 91 -16.72 4.73 -3.92
C LEU A 91 -16.40 4.01 -5.23
N LYS A 92 -15.61 2.93 -5.15
CA LYS A 92 -15.18 2.10 -6.29
C LYS A 92 -15.06 0.64 -5.89
N SER A 93 -15.13 -0.23 -6.89
CA SER A 93 -14.86 -1.66 -6.73
C SER A 93 -14.11 -2.22 -7.93
N LYS A 94 -13.37 -3.30 -7.71
CA LYS A 94 -12.74 -4.12 -8.74
C LYS A 94 -13.17 -5.57 -8.54
N GLN A 95 -13.63 -6.21 -9.61
CA GLN A 95 -13.95 -7.64 -9.60
C GLN A 95 -12.69 -8.49 -9.84
N GLY A 96 -12.73 -9.73 -9.36
CA GLY A 96 -11.68 -10.73 -9.49
C GLY A 96 -10.71 -10.77 -8.30
N PRO A 97 -9.98 -11.89 -8.16
CA PRO A 97 -8.97 -12.06 -7.14
C PRO A 97 -7.77 -11.17 -7.37
N VAL A 98 -7.24 -10.64 -6.28
CA VAL A 98 -6.06 -9.76 -6.30
C VAL A 98 -5.02 -10.19 -5.27
N LEU A 99 -5.42 -10.97 -4.26
CA LEU A 99 -4.53 -11.49 -3.21
C LEU A 99 -4.16 -12.95 -3.45
N ASP A 100 -3.12 -13.41 -2.77
CA ASP A 100 -2.59 -14.78 -2.82
C ASP A 100 -2.19 -15.22 -1.40
N CYS A 101 -2.54 -16.45 -1.02
CA CYS A 101 -2.27 -17.02 0.31
C CYS A 101 -0.77 -17.29 0.55
N ASP A 102 -0.03 -17.57 -0.51
CA ASP A 102 1.31 -18.14 -0.48
C ASP A 102 2.38 -17.13 -0.93
N LYS A 103 1.96 -16.08 -1.64
CA LYS A 103 2.87 -15.08 -2.21
C LYS A 103 2.63 -13.68 -1.68
N PHE A 104 3.72 -12.96 -1.46
CA PHE A 104 3.66 -11.51 -1.29
C PHE A 104 3.39 -10.87 -2.64
N LEU A 105 2.26 -10.17 -2.74
CA LEU A 105 1.92 -9.38 -3.92
C LEU A 105 2.12 -7.89 -3.62
N PRO A 106 2.78 -7.15 -4.52
CA PRO A 106 2.98 -5.71 -4.37
C PRO A 106 1.74 -4.93 -4.77
N PHE A 107 1.48 -3.86 -4.02
CA PHE A 107 0.46 -2.86 -4.29
C PHE A 107 0.99 -1.48 -3.96
N TRP A 108 0.33 -0.48 -4.51
CA TRP A 108 0.54 0.91 -4.13
C TRP A 108 -0.79 1.58 -3.88
N ILE A 109 -0.82 2.49 -2.90
CA ILE A 109 -1.89 3.46 -2.68
C ILE A 109 -1.33 4.87 -2.93
N ASP A 110 -2.08 5.73 -3.59
CA ASP A 110 -1.78 7.15 -3.77
C ASP A 110 -2.99 7.98 -3.30
N TRP A 111 -2.72 9.03 -2.54
CA TRP A 111 -3.69 9.98 -2.01
C TRP A 111 -3.29 11.43 -2.34
N GLY A 112 -2.63 11.63 -3.49
CA GLY A 112 -2.23 12.94 -3.96
C GLY A 112 -3.42 13.88 -4.24
N ASN A 113 -3.11 15.06 -4.80
CA ASN A 113 -4.07 16.16 -4.93
C ASN A 113 -5.32 15.84 -5.77
N SER A 114 -5.31 14.79 -6.57
CA SER A 114 -6.43 14.40 -7.44
C SER A 114 -7.43 13.43 -6.78
N GLY A 115 -7.20 12.97 -5.54
CA GLY A 115 -8.06 12.02 -4.85
C GLY A 115 -7.30 10.80 -4.37
N VAL A 116 -7.91 9.61 -4.43
CA VAL A 116 -7.28 8.36 -3.98
C VAL A 116 -7.31 7.29 -5.07
N ALA A 117 -6.18 6.61 -5.24
CA ALA A 117 -5.99 5.53 -6.18
C ALA A 117 -5.24 4.36 -5.54
N ILE A 118 -5.52 3.15 -6.03
CA ILE A 118 -4.80 1.92 -5.67
C ILE A 118 -4.51 1.13 -6.94
N GLY A 119 -3.34 0.52 -7.02
CA GLY A 119 -2.97 -0.38 -8.10
C GLY A 119 -2.03 -1.49 -7.65
N GLN A 120 -1.73 -2.39 -8.59
CA GLN A 120 -0.87 -3.55 -8.36
C GLN A 120 0.55 -3.31 -8.90
N GLY A 121 1.57 -3.75 -8.16
CA GLY A 121 2.97 -3.51 -8.50
C GLY A 121 3.65 -2.51 -7.57
N THR A 122 4.92 -2.25 -7.86
CA THR A 122 5.79 -1.36 -7.07
C THR A 122 5.91 0.05 -7.65
N PHE A 123 5.32 0.30 -8.82
CA PHE A 123 5.36 1.59 -9.51
C PHE A 123 4.01 2.29 -9.39
N VAL A 124 3.98 3.38 -8.62
CA VAL A 124 2.78 4.19 -8.41
C VAL A 124 2.24 4.69 -9.75
N GLY A 125 0.92 4.56 -9.95
CA GLY A 125 0.24 4.94 -11.19
C GLY A 125 0.15 3.83 -12.24
N MET A 126 0.95 2.76 -12.14
CA MET A 126 0.89 1.61 -13.05
C MET A 126 -0.13 0.56 -12.58
N ASN A 127 -0.76 -0.15 -13.51
CA ASN A 127 -1.77 -1.20 -13.23
C ASN A 127 -2.84 -0.75 -12.23
N GLN A 128 -3.45 0.42 -12.48
CA GLN A 128 -4.47 0.98 -11.62
C GLN A 128 -5.66 0.02 -11.48
N MET A 129 -6.09 -0.20 -10.25
CA MET A 129 -7.21 -1.08 -9.92
C MET A 129 -8.48 -0.29 -9.64
N MET A 130 -8.38 0.77 -8.83
CA MET A 130 -9.50 1.63 -8.47
C MET A 130 -8.99 3.06 -8.31
N VAL A 131 -9.72 4.02 -8.89
CA VAL A 131 -9.39 5.45 -8.84
C VAL A 131 -10.65 6.23 -8.48
N TYR A 132 -10.57 7.07 -7.46
CA TYR A 132 -11.61 8.01 -7.08
C TYR A 132 -11.07 9.43 -7.16
N SER A 133 -11.49 10.14 -8.20
CA SER A 133 -11.09 11.53 -8.46
C SER A 133 -12.01 12.49 -7.71
N ASN A 134 -11.62 12.88 -6.51
CA ASN A 134 -12.23 13.94 -5.73
C ASN A 134 -11.13 14.51 -4.82
N PRO A 135 -10.76 15.79 -4.95
CA PRO A 135 -9.71 16.38 -4.14
C PRO A 135 -9.94 16.05 -2.66
N VAL A 136 -8.91 15.51 -2.02
CA VAL A 136 -9.00 15.04 -0.65
C VAL A 136 -9.27 16.23 0.26
N GLN A 137 -10.50 16.38 0.75
CA GLN A 137 -10.88 17.47 1.65
C GLN A 137 -10.19 17.36 3.02
N LYS A 138 -9.73 16.16 3.36
CA LYS A 138 -9.10 15.81 4.65
C LYS A 138 -7.78 15.11 4.40
N ILE A 139 -6.67 15.85 4.48
CA ILE A 139 -5.33 15.31 4.24
C ILE A 139 -5.05 14.16 5.22
N PRO A 140 -4.72 12.95 4.75
CA PRO A 140 -4.30 11.85 5.61
C PRO A 140 -3.02 12.19 6.35
N VAL A 141 -3.03 11.95 7.66
CA VAL A 141 -1.86 12.11 8.55
C VAL A 141 -1.28 10.75 8.89
N TYR A 142 -2.11 9.70 8.94
CA TYR A 142 -1.70 8.35 9.26
C TYR A 142 -2.15 7.35 8.21
N LEU A 143 -1.36 6.29 8.05
CA LEU A 143 -1.72 5.05 7.38
C LEU A 143 -1.70 3.92 8.39
N ALA A 144 -2.69 3.04 8.36
CA ALA A 144 -2.71 1.83 9.18
C ALA A 144 -3.19 0.64 8.35
N ILE A 145 -2.80 -0.55 8.80
CA ILE A 145 -3.13 -1.81 8.14
C ILE A 145 -4.02 -2.66 9.03
N ALA A 146 -4.86 -3.48 8.41
CA ALA A 146 -5.67 -4.47 9.10
C ALA A 146 -5.92 -5.68 8.20
N THR A 147 -6.53 -6.71 8.78
CA THR A 147 -7.23 -7.76 8.04
C THR A 147 -8.64 -7.87 8.60
N TYR A 148 -9.66 -8.13 7.77
CA TYR A 148 -11.05 -8.11 8.27
C TYR A 148 -11.26 -9.11 9.43
N ALA A 149 -11.99 -8.64 10.45
CA ALA A 149 -12.24 -9.33 11.70
C ALA A 149 -12.61 -10.81 11.50
N ASN A 150 -11.87 -11.69 12.18
CA ASN A 150 -12.06 -13.14 12.33
C ASN A 150 -11.95 -14.00 11.07
N THR A 151 -11.74 -13.43 9.89
CA THR A 151 -11.79 -14.18 8.62
C THR A 151 -10.47 -14.21 7.86
N ALA A 152 -9.49 -13.39 8.27
CA ALA A 152 -8.20 -13.26 7.60
C ALA A 152 -7.08 -12.85 8.57
N SER A 153 -5.89 -13.42 8.33
CA SER A 153 -4.61 -12.89 8.79
C SER A 153 -3.78 -12.49 7.58
N GLY A 154 -2.69 -11.76 7.81
CA GLY A 154 -1.80 -11.36 6.72
C GLY A 154 -0.39 -11.07 7.21
N LEU A 155 0.58 -11.33 6.33
CA LEU A 155 1.92 -10.81 6.47
C LEU A 155 2.05 -9.59 5.56
N TRP A 156 2.62 -8.52 6.11
CA TRP A 156 2.77 -7.24 5.43
C TRP A 156 4.24 -6.85 5.40
N MET A 157 4.69 -6.35 4.26
CA MET A 157 5.97 -5.65 4.14
C MET A 157 5.66 -4.22 3.72
N LEU A 158 5.89 -3.27 4.62
CA LEU A 158 5.69 -1.86 4.33
C LEU A 158 7.00 -1.28 3.82
N GLN A 159 6.96 -0.68 2.63
CA GLN A 159 8.09 0.01 2.02
C GLN A 159 7.65 1.43 1.66
N SER A 160 8.04 2.43 2.46
CA SER A 160 7.74 3.82 2.10
C SER A 160 8.22 4.11 0.67
N SER A 161 7.50 4.98 -0.03
CA SER A 161 7.87 5.29 -1.40
C SER A 161 9.22 6.03 -1.42
N CYS A 162 10.21 5.47 -2.12
CA CYS A 162 11.36 6.25 -2.58
C CYS A 162 11.08 6.77 -3.98
N ALA A 163 11.20 8.10 -4.11
CA ALA A 163 11.18 8.92 -5.32
C ALA A 163 9.99 8.68 -6.28
N LYS A 164 9.08 9.66 -6.33
CA LYS A 164 8.37 9.95 -7.59
C LYS A 164 9.42 10.03 -8.68
N ASN A 165 9.30 9.25 -9.76
CA ASN A 165 10.18 9.37 -10.91
C ASN A 165 10.27 10.85 -11.30
N GLY A 166 11.43 11.45 -11.06
CA GLY A 166 11.72 12.80 -11.48
C GLY A 166 11.80 12.81 -13.00
N ILE A 167 10.68 13.10 -13.63
CA ILE A 167 10.67 13.63 -14.99
C ILE A 167 10.18 15.07 -14.82
N LYS A 168 11.15 15.98 -14.70
CA LYS A 168 10.94 17.39 -15.03
C LYS A 168 10.77 17.49 -16.54
#